data_AF-A0A845W7P3-F1
#
_entry.id   AF-A0A845W7P3-F1
#
_cell.length_a   1.000
_cell.length_b   1.000
_cell.length_c   1.000
_cell.angle_alpha   90.00
_cell.angle_beta   90.00
_cell.angle_gamma   90.00
#
_symmetry.space_group_name_H-M   'P 1'
#
loop_
_entity.id
_entity.type
_entity.pdbx_description
1 polymer ?
#
loop_
_entity_poly.entity_id
_entity_poly.type
_entity_poly.pdbx_seq_one_letter_code
_entity_poly.pdbx_strand_id
1 'polypeptide(L)'
;MQQVITAKLKLNCTPEQKEKLRAVTLAYRDALNYTSKLAFENGKISYAAKLQKQVYYDIRERFRLPAQMACNVPRQVAAIYKNLWMKVERNATHLKSGITNKRYKGLDTPPKFIART
;
A
#
# COMPACT_ATOMS: atom_id res chain seq x y z
N MET A 1 17.47 -0.13 -34.67
CA MET A 1 16.54 -0.03 -33.52
C MET A 1 17.18 -0.73 -32.33
N GLN A 2 17.35 -0.05 -31.21
CA GLN A 2 17.96 -0.64 -30.01
C GLN A 2 16.85 -1.26 -29.15
N GLN A 3 16.86 -2.58 -28.98
CA GLN A 3 15.88 -3.28 -28.15
C GLN A 3 16.42 -3.44 -26.72
N VAL A 4 15.60 -3.10 -25.73
CA VAL A 4 15.92 -3.32 -24.31
C VAL A 4 15.33 -4.65 -23.86
N ILE A 5 16.20 -5.57 -23.43
CA ILE A 5 15.80 -6.86 -22.85
C ILE A 5 15.89 -6.75 -21.33
N THR A 6 14.79 -7.04 -20.63
CA THR A 6 14.75 -7.04 -19.16
C THR A 6 14.63 -8.47 -18.63
N ALA A 7 15.56 -8.89 -17.78
CA ALA A 7 15.52 -10.18 -17.09
C ALA A 7 15.30 -9.99 -15.58
N LYS A 8 14.49 -10.87 -14.97
CA LYS A 8 14.29 -10.90 -13.52
C LYS A 8 15.27 -11.89 -12.90
N LEU A 9 16.15 -11.41 -12.03
CA LEU A 9 17.13 -12.24 -11.32
C LEU A 9 16.69 -12.43 -9.86
N LYS A 10 16.88 -13.64 -9.33
CA LYS A 10 16.70 -13.92 -7.90
C LYS A 10 18.02 -13.69 -7.18
N LEU A 11 17.97 -13.07 -6.01
CA LEU A 11 19.14 -12.91 -5.15
C LEU A 11 19.38 -14.19 -4.35
N ASN A 12 20.59 -14.75 -4.46
CA ASN A 12 21.05 -15.83 -3.59
C ASN A 12 21.68 -15.21 -2.34
N CYS A 13 20.86 -15.01 -1.31
CA CYS A 13 21.26 -14.34 -0.08
C CYS A 13 21.87 -15.31 0.94
N THR A 14 22.91 -14.87 1.64
CA THR A 14 23.39 -15.51 2.87
C THR A 14 22.33 -15.40 3.98
N PRO A 15 22.41 -16.22 5.05
CA PRO A 15 21.48 -16.12 6.18
C PRO A 15 21.39 -14.71 6.78
N GLU A 16 22.53 -14.03 6.96
CA GLU A 16 22.57 -12.66 7.49
C GLU A 16 21.88 -11.64 6.56
N GLN A 17 22.06 -11.77 5.24
CA GLN A 17 21.39 -10.93 4.26
C GLN A 17 19.87 -11.16 4.24
N LYS A 18 19.43 -12.41 4.45
CA LYS A 18 18.00 -12.73 4.56
C LYS A 18 17.39 -12.06 5.79
N GLU A 19 18.07 -12.07 6.93
CA GLU A 19 17.58 -11.38 8.13
C GLU A 19 17.49 -9.86 7.93
N LYS A 20 18.49 -9.25 7.29
CA LYS A 20 18.44 -7.82 6.93
C LYS A 20 17.26 -7.50 6.00
N LEU A 21 17.03 -8.31 4.98
CA LEU A 21 15.89 -8.14 4.07
C LEU A 21 14.55 -8.34 4.78
N ARG A 22 14.47 -9.31 5.69
CA ARG A 22 13.28 -9.58 6.51
C ARG A 22 12.96 -8.37 7.40
N ALA A 23 13.94 -7.83 8.11
CA ALA A 23 13.76 -6.65 8.95
C ALA A 23 13.23 -5.46 8.15
N VAL A 24 13.81 -5.18 6.97
CA VAL A 24 13.33 -4.11 6.08
C VAL A 24 11.90 -4.37 5.58
N THR A 25 11.58 -5.61 5.23
CA THR A 25 10.24 -5.99 4.75
C THR A 25 9.19 -5.80 5.84
N LEU A 26 9.51 -6.15 7.10
CA LEU A 26 8.64 -5.93 8.25
C LEU A 26 8.45 -4.45 8.54
N ALA A 27 9.53 -3.66 8.57
CA ALA A 27 9.43 -2.20 8.74
C ALA A 27 8.60 -1.53 7.64
N TYR A 28 8.75 -1.99 6.39
CA TYR A 28 7.95 -1.49 5.26
C TYR A 28 6.46 -1.86 5.40
N ARG A 29 6.16 -3.10 5.80
CA ARG A 29 4.79 -3.55 6.11
C ARG A 29 4.17 -2.69 7.21
N ASP A 30 4.91 -2.42 8.27
CA ASP A 30 4.41 -1.67 9.42
C ASP A 30 4.15 -0.20 9.05
N ALA A 31 5.03 0.39 8.24
CA ALA A 31 4.81 1.72 7.66
C ALA A 31 3.56 1.77 6.77
N LEU A 32 3.32 0.74 5.95
CA LEU A 32 2.10 0.62 5.13
C LEU A 32 0.84 0.54 6.00
N ASN A 33 0.85 -0.29 7.05
CA ASN A 33 -0.27 -0.44 7.96
C ASN A 33 -0.56 0.83 8.76
N TYR A 34 0.48 1.51 9.24
CA TYR A 34 0.37 2.81 9.90
C TYR A 34 -0.26 3.85 8.96
N THR A 35 0.28 3.97 7.75
CA THR A 35 -0.20 4.92 6.74
C THR A 35 -1.63 4.61 6.30
N SER A 36 -1.99 3.32 6.19
CA SER A 36 -3.34 2.87 5.88
C SER A 36 -4.34 3.28 6.95
N LYS A 37 -3.99 3.08 8.23
CA LYS A 37 -4.83 3.51 9.36
C LYS A 37 -5.06 5.03 9.33
N LEU A 38 -3.99 5.81 9.15
CA LEU A 38 -4.10 7.27 9.08
C LEU A 38 -4.91 7.74 7.87
N ALA A 39 -4.73 7.10 6.71
CA ALA A 39 -5.53 7.38 5.52
C ALA A 39 -7.03 7.08 5.76
N PHE A 40 -7.35 6.00 6.48
CA PHE A 40 -8.71 5.64 6.86
C PHE A 40 -9.36 6.70 7.75
N GLU A 41 -8.68 7.05 8.85
CA GLU A 41 -9.14 8.01 9.86
C GLU A 41 -9.35 9.40 9.25
N ASN A 42 -8.50 9.80 8.31
CA ASN A 42 -8.59 11.10 7.62
C ASN A 42 -9.53 11.10 6.40
N GLY A 43 -10.54 10.22 6.39
CA GLY A 43 -11.58 10.19 5.36
C GLY A 43 -11.24 9.31 4.15
N LYS A 44 -10.51 8.21 4.35
CA LYS A 44 -10.19 7.20 3.32
C LYS A 44 -9.46 7.80 2.11
N ILE A 45 -8.39 8.56 2.40
CA ILE A 45 -7.63 9.34 1.42
C ILE A 45 -7.03 8.43 0.32
N SER A 46 -7.35 8.74 -0.93
CA SER A 46 -6.79 8.08 -2.13
C SER A 46 -5.78 8.95 -2.91
N TYR A 47 -5.46 10.15 -2.40
CA TYR A 47 -4.52 11.08 -3.03
C TYR A 47 -3.13 11.01 -2.41
N ALA A 48 -2.16 10.49 -3.17
CA ALA A 48 -0.83 10.17 -2.69
C ALA A 48 -0.05 11.37 -2.14
N ALA A 49 -0.10 12.53 -2.79
CA ALA A 49 0.69 13.69 -2.37
C ALA A 49 0.20 14.26 -1.02
N LYS A 50 -1.13 14.30 -0.79
CA LYS A 50 -1.70 14.68 0.50
C LYS A 50 -1.28 13.70 1.59
N LEU A 51 -1.33 12.40 1.30
CA LEU A 51 -0.94 11.38 2.27
C LEU A 51 0.56 11.47 2.60
N GLN A 52 1.42 11.64 1.59
CA GLN A 52 2.86 11.78 1.79
C GLN A 52 3.20 12.99 2.69
N LYS A 53 2.55 14.14 2.50
CA LYS A 53 2.74 15.31 3.37
C LYS A 53 2.40 15.00 4.84
N GLN A 54 1.47 14.09 5.10
CA GLN A 54 1.06 13.71 6.44
C GLN A 54 1.99 12.68 7.08
N VAL A 55 2.49 11.69 6.31
CA VAL A 55 3.20 10.54 6.89
C VAL A 55 4.70 10.52 6.69
N TYR A 56 5.27 11.36 5.83
CA TYR A 56 6.68 11.22 5.43
C TYR A 56 7.66 11.27 6.61
N TYR A 57 7.55 12.30 7.46
CA TYR A 57 8.45 12.45 8.61
C TYR A 57 8.24 11.35 9.64
N ASP A 58 6.98 11.01 9.96
CA ASP A 58 6.66 9.87 10.83
C ASP A 58 7.26 8.56 10.31
N ILE A 59 7.24 8.33 8.99
CA ILE A 59 7.80 7.12 8.42
C ILE A 59 9.33 7.08 8.56
N ARG A 60 9.99 8.21 8.29
CA ARG A 60 11.45 8.34 8.38
C ARG A 60 11.95 8.18 9.82
N GLU A 61 11.20 8.67 10.79
CA GLU A 61 11.57 8.63 12.20
C GLU A 61 11.22 7.29 12.86
N ARG A 62 10.00 6.79 12.68
CA ARG A 62 9.49 5.60 13.39
C ARG A 62 9.97 4.29 12.77
N PHE A 63 9.93 4.17 11.44
CA PHE A 63 10.26 2.93 10.73
C PHE A 63 11.66 2.94 10.12
N ARG A 64 12.39 4.06 10.23
CA ARG A 64 13.77 4.23 9.74
C ARG A 64 13.97 3.84 8.27
N LEU A 65 12.90 3.93 7.47
CA LEU A 65 12.94 3.54 6.05
C LEU A 65 13.71 4.57 5.22
N PRO A 66 14.45 4.15 4.17
CA PRO A 66 15.13 5.07 3.27
C PRO A 66 14.13 5.97 2.53
N ALA A 67 14.59 7.14 2.06
CA ALA A 67 13.72 8.16 1.48
C ALA A 67 12.84 7.64 0.33
N GLN A 68 13.39 6.80 -0.54
CA GLN A 68 12.64 6.19 -1.64
C GLN A 68 11.47 5.33 -1.12
N MET A 69 11.70 4.51 -0.10
CA MET A 69 10.65 3.67 0.49
C MET A 69 9.62 4.52 1.23
N ALA A 70 10.05 5.55 1.96
CA ALA A 70 9.15 6.48 2.65
C ALA A 70 8.20 7.21 1.67
N CYS A 71 8.65 7.51 0.44
CA CYS A 71 7.80 8.05 -0.62
C CYS A 71 6.90 6.97 -1.27
N ASN A 72 7.37 5.72 -1.33
CA ASN A 72 6.60 4.62 -1.94
C ASN A 72 5.42 4.18 -1.08
N VAL A 73 5.56 4.16 0.24
CA VAL A 73 4.50 3.80 1.20
C VAL A 73 3.18 4.56 0.93
N PRO A 74 3.13 5.92 0.98
CA PRO A 74 1.89 6.65 0.74
C PRO A 74 1.38 6.50 -0.70
N ARG A 75 2.27 6.33 -1.69
CA ARG A 75 1.87 6.07 -3.08
C ARG A 75 1.12 4.74 -3.20
N GLN A 76 1.63 3.70 -2.56
CA GLN A 76 1.03 2.36 -2.59
C GLN A 76 -0.30 2.34 -1.84
N VAL A 77 -0.36 2.94 -0.64
CA VAL A 77 -1.60 3.02 0.16
C VAL A 77 -2.67 3.79 -0.62
N ALA A 78 -2.34 4.96 -1.17
CA ALA A 78 -3.27 5.77 -1.95
C ALA A 78 -3.82 5.02 -3.18
N ALA A 79 -2.97 4.27 -3.89
CA ALA A 79 -3.40 3.45 -5.03
C ALA A 79 -4.39 2.35 -4.62
N ILE A 80 -4.19 1.73 -3.45
CA ILE A 80 -5.13 0.72 -2.92
C ILE A 80 -6.45 1.38 -2.56
N TYR A 81 -6.44 2.52 -1.86
CA TYR A 81 -7.67 3.26 -1.56
C TYR A 81 -8.42 3.66 -2.83
N LYS A 82 -7.71 4.13 -3.87
CA LYS A 82 -8.31 4.43 -5.18
C LYS A 82 -9.02 3.20 -5.76
N ASN A 83 -8.37 2.04 -5.73
CA ASN A 83 -8.98 0.79 -6.20
C ASN A 83 -10.20 0.38 -5.39
N LEU A 84 -10.18 0.57 -4.07
CA LEU A 84 -11.31 0.27 -3.20
C LEU A 84 -12.51 1.19 -3.47
N TRP A 85 -12.27 2.48 -3.71
CA TRP A 85 -13.30 3.43 -4.15
C TRP A 85 -13.94 3.03 -5.47
N MET A 86 -13.13 2.66 -6.48
CA MET A 86 -13.66 2.16 -7.76
C MET A 86 -14.55 0.91 -7.58
N LYS A 87 -14.21 0.02 -6.63
CA LYS A 87 -15.04 -1.14 -6.30
C LYS A 87 -16.37 -0.75 -5.65
N VAL A 88 -16.38 0.28 -4.79
CA VAL A 88 -17.63 0.82 -4.21
C VAL A 88 -18.51 1.38 -5.32
N GLU A 89 -17.97 2.21 -6.21
CA GLU A 89 -18.73 2.81 -7.32
C GLU A 89 -19.32 1.73 -8.24
N ARG A 90 -18.50 0.75 -8.64
CA ARG A 90 -18.97 -0.38 -9.45
C ARG A 90 -20.03 -1.23 -8.73
N ASN A 91 -19.91 -1.44 -7.43
CA ASN A 91 -20.93 -2.17 -6.69
C ASN A 91 -22.25 -1.36 -6.61
N ALA A 92 -22.17 -0.04 -6.48
CA ALA A 92 -23.34 0.83 -6.49
C ALA A 92 -24.07 0.77 -7.85
N THR A 93 -23.36 0.68 -8.97
CA THR A 93 -24.00 0.47 -10.29
C THR A 93 -24.64 -0.91 -10.39
N HIS A 94 -23.96 -1.97 -9.93
CA HIS A 94 -24.51 -3.33 -9.92
C HIS A 94 -25.75 -3.48 -9.03
N LEU A 95 -25.82 -2.75 -7.91
CA LEU A 95 -27.01 -2.69 -7.05
C LEU A 95 -28.18 -2.03 -7.79
N LYS A 96 -27.93 -0.90 -8.47
CA LYS A 96 -28.96 -0.21 -9.27
C LYS A 96 -29.46 -1.06 -10.44
N SER A 97 -28.60 -1.88 -11.04
CA SER A 97 -28.95 -2.75 -12.16
C SER A 97 -29.42 -4.15 -11.75
N GLY A 98 -29.61 -4.42 -10.46
CA GLY A 98 -30.11 -5.70 -9.95
C GLY A 98 -29.15 -6.91 -10.11
N ILE A 99 -27.89 -6.69 -10.48
CA ILE A 99 -26.89 -7.77 -10.64
C ILE A 99 -26.50 -8.36 -9.27
N THR A 100 -26.53 -7.53 -8.22
CA THR A 100 -26.24 -7.96 -6.87
C THR A 100 -27.13 -7.23 -5.87
N ASN A 101 -27.42 -7.89 -4.76
CA ASN A 101 -28.16 -7.31 -3.62
C ASN A 101 -27.23 -6.99 -2.44
N LYS A 102 -25.91 -7.22 -2.58
CA LYS A 102 -24.93 -7.07 -1.49
C LYS A 102 -24.06 -5.83 -1.71
N ARG A 103 -24.01 -4.97 -0.69
CA ARG A 103 -23.09 -3.82 -0.63
C ARG A 103 -21.64 -4.27 -0.44
N TYR A 104 -20.72 -3.62 -1.15
CA TYR A 104 -19.28 -3.77 -0.96
C TYR A 104 -18.82 -3.15 0.37
N LYS A 105 -18.16 -3.97 1.21
CA LYS A 105 -17.69 -3.61 2.55
C LYS A 105 -16.18 -3.37 2.65
N GLY A 106 -15.47 -3.35 1.52
CA GLY A 106 -14.00 -3.24 1.50
C GLY A 106 -13.43 -1.89 1.95
N LEU A 107 -14.28 -0.90 2.22
CA LEU A 107 -13.93 0.39 2.82
C LEU A 107 -14.49 0.57 4.23
N ASP A 108 -15.04 -0.48 4.83
CA ASP A 108 -15.57 -0.42 6.21
C ASP A 108 -14.44 -0.57 7.25
N THR A 109 -13.30 -1.13 6.86
CA THR A 109 -12.09 -1.25 7.69
C THR A 109 -10.84 -0.80 6.93
N PRO A 110 -9.78 -0.36 7.61
CA PRO A 110 -8.52 -0.03 6.95
C PRO A 110 -7.91 -1.28 6.31
N PRO A 111 -7.45 -1.20 5.04
CA PRO A 111 -6.79 -2.32 4.39
C PRO A 111 -5.50 -2.66 5.13
N LYS A 112 -5.32 -3.95 5.44
CA LYS A 112 -4.13 -4.48 6.11
C LYS A 112 -3.15 -5.07 5.10
N PHE A 113 -1.88 -4.76 5.32
CA PHE A 113 -0.75 -5.26 4.56
C PHE A 113 -0.08 -6.37 5.37
N ILE A 114 0.13 -7.50 4.71
CA ILE A 114 0.74 -8.70 5.30
C ILE A 114 2.06 -8.92 4.56
N ALA A 115 3.16 -9.02 5.30
CA ALA A 115 4.42 -9.49 4.74
C ALA A 115 4.35 -11.01 4.60
N ARG A 116 4.86 -11.56 3.49
CA ARG A 116 5.15 -12.99 3.46
C ARG A 116 6.33 -13.22 4.41
N THR A 117 6.06 -13.96 5.47
CA THR A 117 7.03 -14.42 6.46
C THR A 117 8.05 -15.35 5.82
#